data_AF-A0A662HM82-F1
#
_entry.id   AF-A0A662HM82-F1
#
_cell.length_a   1.000
_cell.length_b   1.000
_cell.length_c   1.000
_cell.angle_alpha   90.00
_cell.angle_beta   90.00
_cell.angle_gamma   90.00
#
_symmetry.space_group_name_H-M   'P 1'
#
loop_
_entity.id
_entity.type
_entity.pdbx_description
1 polymer ?
#
loop_
_entity_poly.entity_id
_entity_poly.type
_entity_poly.pdbx_seq_one_letter_code
_entity_poly.pdbx_strand_id
1 'polypeptide(L)'
;MKTDRYSLYIATTTICSVLYAIGAYATSYIESPWGIGQFRPAVVIPAVFAIVFGPWVGGIGAALGTFIQSIIRYGQPWLTLVSGTPANFLGFYLMGWLLHRKFNWTRFMVVSVVLLIVANFVCALGVLIYFILFRIFPLTLPIEFYLGFSIGLTLWWYITMLPFVLLVTPVLLRICAKVIPNLMPKDILESSLKQEIPSRLFEVVLVLSGIGMIVIGLLTFLPQAEVLVVAYKAKPVVAKLILNGIRTMFLLTGGGCTVVGMSLRILAHYIKI
;
A
#
# COMPACT_ATOMS: atom_id res chain seq x y z
N MET A 1 27.53 -7.88 22.29
CA MET A 1 26.35 -8.73 21.97
C MET A 1 24.99 -8.02 22.05
N LYS A 2 24.61 -7.34 23.16
CA LYS A 2 23.36 -6.53 23.20
C LYS A 2 23.48 -5.22 22.41
N THR A 3 24.62 -4.53 22.52
CA THR A 3 24.88 -3.24 21.86
C THR A 3 24.86 -3.36 20.33
N ASP A 4 25.47 -4.42 19.78
CA ASP A 4 25.54 -4.70 18.33
C ASP A 4 24.14 -4.84 17.70
N ARG A 5 23.19 -5.39 18.46
CA ARG A 5 21.81 -5.57 18.02
C ARG A 5 21.04 -4.24 17.95
N TYR A 6 21.26 -3.33 18.89
CA TYR A 6 20.62 -2.01 18.87
C TYR A 6 21.18 -1.13 17.75
N SER A 7 22.49 -1.12 17.56
CA SER A 7 23.14 -0.40 16.46
C SER A 7 22.60 -0.85 15.10
N LEU A 8 22.44 -2.16 14.89
CA LEU A 8 21.84 -2.69 13.66
C LEU A 8 20.38 -2.23 13.48
N TYR A 9 19.56 -2.26 14.53
CA TYR A 9 18.17 -1.82 14.45
C TYR A 9 18.05 -0.33 14.15
N ILE A 10 18.88 0.51 14.75
CA ILE A 10 18.91 1.94 14.47
C ILE A 10 19.34 2.21 13.03
N ALA A 11 20.43 1.56 12.57
CA ALA A 11 20.93 1.71 11.22
C ALA A 11 19.89 1.27 10.17
N THR A 12 19.30 0.08 10.34
CA THR A 12 18.28 -0.45 9.42
C THR A 12 16.99 0.37 9.43
N THR A 13 16.57 0.88 10.60
CA THR A 13 15.42 1.80 10.69
C THR A 13 15.68 3.08 9.92
N THR A 14 16.88 3.66 10.09
CA THR A 14 17.28 4.90 9.40
C THR A 14 17.32 4.71 7.89
N ILE A 15 17.95 3.63 7.42
CA ILE A 15 18.00 3.27 5.99
C ILE A 15 16.59 3.07 5.44
N CYS A 16 15.74 2.33 6.15
CA CYS A 16 14.34 2.12 5.78
C CYS A 16 13.61 3.45 5.62
N SER A 17 13.71 4.36 6.59
CA SER A 17 13.05 5.67 6.56
C SER A 17 13.50 6.51 5.37
N VAL A 18 14.81 6.62 5.13
CA VAL A 18 15.36 7.43 4.04
C VAL A 18 14.95 6.87 2.68
N LEU A 19 15.16 5.57 2.46
CA LEU A 19 14.80 4.92 1.19
C LEU A 19 13.29 5.01 0.93
N TYR A 20 12.48 4.80 1.97
CA TYR A 20 11.03 4.89 1.84
C TYR A 20 10.58 6.33 1.56
N ALA A 21 11.16 7.33 2.22
CA ALA A 21 10.84 8.73 1.96
C ALA A 21 11.15 9.12 0.51
N ILE A 22 12.35 8.77 0.01
CA ILE A 22 12.79 9.06 -1.36
C ILE A 22 11.89 8.32 -2.36
N GLY A 23 11.69 7.02 -2.18
CA GLY A 23 10.89 6.20 -3.08
C GLY A 23 9.43 6.66 -3.12
N ALA A 24 8.85 7.00 -1.97
CA ALA A 24 7.48 7.50 -1.89
C ALA A 24 7.35 8.91 -2.48
N TYR A 25 8.39 9.75 -2.39
CA TYR A 25 8.41 11.08 -2.98
C TYR A 25 8.47 11.02 -4.51
N ALA A 26 9.25 10.09 -5.08
CA ALA A 26 9.44 9.94 -6.53
C ALA A 26 8.11 9.74 -7.29
N THR A 27 7.12 9.10 -6.65
CA THR A 27 5.79 8.87 -7.22
C THR A 27 4.68 9.73 -6.60
N SER A 28 5.04 10.71 -5.76
CA SER A 28 4.08 11.48 -4.95
C SER A 28 3.14 12.40 -5.74
N TYR A 29 3.49 12.72 -7.00
CA TYR A 29 2.70 13.55 -7.90
C TYR A 29 1.62 12.77 -8.66
N ILE A 30 1.63 11.43 -8.57
CA ILE A 30 0.58 10.60 -9.14
C ILE A 30 -0.50 10.45 -8.06
N GLU A 31 -1.45 11.37 -8.06
CA GLU A 31 -2.44 11.49 -6.99
C GLU A 31 -3.72 10.70 -7.24
N SER A 32 -4.48 10.49 -6.17
CA SER A 32 -5.84 9.96 -6.30
C SER A 32 -6.74 10.99 -6.99
N PRO A 33 -7.88 10.55 -7.57
CA PRO A 33 -8.90 11.45 -8.11
C PRO A 33 -9.42 12.49 -7.12
N TRP A 34 -9.28 12.26 -5.82
CA TRP A 34 -9.71 13.18 -4.77
C TRP A 34 -8.66 14.27 -4.45
N GLY A 35 -7.54 14.32 -5.17
CA GLY A 35 -6.47 15.31 -4.96
C GLY A 35 -5.71 15.11 -3.64
N ILE A 36 -5.88 13.94 -3.01
CA ILE A 36 -5.14 13.55 -1.81
C ILE A 36 -4.76 12.09 -1.87
N GLY A 37 -3.57 11.77 -1.39
CA GLY A 37 -3.02 10.43 -1.48
C GLY A 37 -2.31 10.22 -2.80
N GLN A 38 -1.26 9.41 -2.73
CA GLN A 38 -0.33 9.21 -3.84
C GLN A 38 -0.18 7.73 -4.20
N PHE A 39 0.15 7.47 -5.46
CA PHE A 39 0.66 6.19 -5.92
C PHE A 39 1.96 5.89 -5.19
N ARG A 40 2.04 4.75 -4.49
CA ARG A 40 3.16 4.48 -3.58
C ARG A 40 3.64 3.03 -3.69
N PRO A 41 4.27 2.63 -4.81
CA PRO A 41 4.92 1.32 -4.92
C PRO A 41 6.08 1.14 -3.95
N ALA A 42 6.64 2.24 -3.43
CA ALA A 42 7.73 2.24 -2.46
C ALA A 42 7.43 1.53 -1.13
N VAL A 43 6.16 1.19 -0.85
CA VAL A 43 5.75 0.38 0.32
C VAL A 43 6.47 -0.98 0.42
N VAL A 44 7.04 -1.45 -0.69
CA VAL A 44 7.90 -2.64 -0.73
C VAL A 44 9.13 -2.49 0.17
N ILE A 45 9.68 -1.28 0.30
CA ILE A 45 10.86 -1.01 1.13
C ILE A 45 10.58 -1.35 2.60
N PRO A 46 9.64 -0.67 3.28
CA PRO A 46 9.33 -1.02 4.67
C PRO A 46 8.77 -2.43 4.82
N ALA A 47 8.13 -3.03 3.80
CA ALA A 47 7.73 -4.44 3.83
C ALA A 47 8.94 -5.38 4.00
N VAL A 48 9.98 -5.22 3.17
CA VAL A 48 11.23 -6.00 3.28
C VAL A 48 11.86 -5.81 4.64
N PHE A 49 11.98 -4.56 5.12
CA PHE A 49 12.60 -4.28 6.41
C PHE A 49 11.78 -4.83 7.59
N ALA A 50 10.46 -4.79 7.52
CA ALA A 50 9.57 -5.38 8.52
C ALA A 50 9.76 -6.90 8.61
N ILE A 51 9.80 -7.57 7.45
CA ILE A 51 9.95 -9.03 7.35
C ILE A 51 11.34 -9.47 7.84
N VAL A 52 12.40 -8.78 7.42
CA VAL A 52 13.79 -9.16 7.69
C VAL A 52 14.24 -8.77 9.10
N PHE A 53 13.94 -7.54 9.55
CA PHE A 53 14.49 -7.00 10.80
C PHE A 53 13.46 -6.89 11.94
N GLY A 54 12.18 -7.05 11.64
CA GLY A 54 11.11 -7.15 12.63
C GLY A 54 10.18 -5.94 12.73
N PRO A 55 9.19 -6.01 13.64
CA PRO A 55 8.08 -5.07 13.70
C PRO A 55 8.50 -3.62 13.94
N TRP A 56 9.44 -3.39 14.86
CA TRP A 56 9.89 -2.03 15.20
C TRP A 56 10.64 -1.36 14.05
N VAL A 57 11.53 -2.07 13.37
CA VAL A 57 12.32 -1.53 12.25
C VAL A 57 11.42 -1.17 11.07
N GLY A 58 10.50 -2.07 10.70
CA GLY A 58 9.53 -1.80 9.65
C GLY A 58 8.56 -0.68 10.00
N GLY A 59 7.96 -0.74 11.20
CA GLY A 59 6.96 0.22 11.66
C GLY A 59 7.50 1.63 11.81
N ILE A 60 8.58 1.81 12.59
CA ILE A 60 9.21 3.15 12.77
C ILE A 60 9.78 3.64 11.45
N GLY A 61 10.44 2.75 10.70
CA GLY A 61 11.00 3.03 9.39
C GLY A 61 9.97 3.66 8.46
N ALA A 62 8.80 3.01 8.33
CA ALA A 62 7.70 3.45 7.51
C ALA A 62 7.02 4.73 8.00
N ALA A 63 6.87 4.87 9.32
CA ALA A 63 6.25 6.03 9.95
C ALA A 63 7.07 7.30 9.69
N LEU A 64 8.38 7.25 9.96
CA LEU A 64 9.30 8.35 9.72
C LEU A 64 9.45 8.65 8.24
N GLY A 65 9.58 7.62 7.39
CA GLY A 65 9.66 7.82 5.94
C GLY A 65 8.40 8.49 5.38
N THR A 66 7.22 8.07 5.83
CA THR A 66 5.94 8.71 5.46
C THR A 66 5.84 10.13 5.97
N PHE A 67 6.27 10.39 7.20
CA PHE A 67 6.23 11.72 7.81
C PHE A 67 7.11 12.70 7.03
N ILE A 68 8.37 12.33 6.79
CA ILE A 68 9.35 13.13 6.02
C ILE A 68 8.79 13.41 4.62
N GLN A 69 8.39 12.36 3.90
CA GLN A 69 7.88 12.51 2.54
C GLN A 69 6.63 13.39 2.48
N SER A 70 5.68 13.20 3.39
CA SER A 70 4.42 13.94 3.39
C SER A 70 4.63 15.41 3.72
N ILE A 71 5.55 15.75 4.62
CA ILE A 71 5.87 17.16 4.90
C ILE A 71 6.50 17.82 3.67
N ILE A 72 7.44 17.14 2.99
CA ILE A 72 8.05 17.68 1.77
C ILE A 72 7.02 17.83 0.65
N ARG A 73 6.07 16.90 0.51
CA ARG A 73 5.04 16.93 -0.55
C ARG A 73 3.93 17.94 -0.29
N TYR A 74 3.34 17.90 0.91
CA TYR A 74 2.10 18.62 1.22
C TYR A 74 2.32 19.88 2.05
N GLY A 75 3.48 20.03 2.71
CA GLY A 75 3.74 21.16 3.61
C GLY A 75 2.86 21.18 4.87
N GLN A 76 2.11 20.11 5.15
CA GLN A 76 1.13 20.03 6.24
C GLN A 76 1.46 18.87 7.20
N PRO A 77 2.25 19.12 8.26
CA PRO A 77 2.62 18.09 9.24
C PRO A 77 1.41 17.43 9.92
N TRP A 78 0.36 18.21 10.21
CA TRP A 78 -0.84 17.71 10.90
C TRP A 78 -1.58 16.65 10.10
N LEU A 79 -1.66 16.80 8.78
CA LEU A 79 -2.32 15.84 7.90
C LEU A 79 -1.65 14.47 8.01
N THR A 80 -0.32 14.40 7.91
CA THR A 80 0.40 13.12 8.00
C THR A 80 0.39 12.51 9.39
N LEU A 81 0.39 13.33 10.46
CA LEU A 81 0.36 12.85 11.84
C LEU A 81 -0.93 12.12 12.19
N VAL A 82 -2.07 12.51 11.59
CA VAL A 82 -3.36 11.86 11.84
C VAL A 82 -3.71 10.79 10.81
N SER A 83 -3.01 10.74 9.67
CA SER A 83 -3.30 9.82 8.56
C SER A 83 -2.15 8.85 8.26
N GLY A 84 -1.25 9.23 7.36
CA GLY A 84 -0.24 8.34 6.79
C GLY A 84 0.75 7.81 7.82
N THR A 85 1.25 8.64 8.73
CA THR A 85 2.26 8.25 9.72
C THR A 85 1.79 7.12 10.65
N PRO A 86 0.65 7.25 11.37
CA PRO A 86 0.16 6.17 12.23
C PRO A 86 -0.29 4.94 11.44
N ALA A 87 -0.90 5.13 10.27
CA ALA A 87 -1.32 4.01 9.42
C ALA A 87 -0.14 3.16 8.92
N ASN A 88 0.94 3.82 8.47
CA ASN A 88 2.16 3.14 8.02
C ASN A 88 2.87 2.46 9.19
N PHE A 89 2.96 3.12 10.36
CA PHE A 89 3.47 2.47 11.56
C PHE A 89 2.73 1.16 11.83
N LEU A 90 1.39 1.24 11.93
CA LEU A 90 0.54 0.09 12.24
C LEU A 90 0.71 -1.04 11.21
N GLY A 91 0.61 -0.72 9.92
CA GLY A 91 0.69 -1.70 8.84
C GLY A 91 2.02 -2.46 8.84
N PHE A 92 3.15 -1.76 8.88
CA PHE A 92 4.45 -2.41 8.81
C PHE A 92 4.90 -3.01 10.14
N TYR A 93 4.45 -2.46 11.28
CA TYR A 93 4.65 -3.08 12.58
C TYR A 93 3.94 -4.45 12.63
N LEU A 94 2.66 -4.50 12.26
CA LEU A 94 1.90 -5.76 12.23
C LEU A 94 2.47 -6.74 11.20
N MET A 95 2.92 -6.26 10.05
CA MET A 95 3.57 -7.10 9.04
C MET A 95 4.82 -7.77 9.62
N GLY A 96 5.69 -7.01 10.27
CA GLY A 96 6.88 -7.55 10.93
C GLY A 96 6.52 -8.50 12.07
N TRP A 97 5.50 -8.19 12.87
CA TRP A 97 5.06 -9.05 13.97
C TRP A 97 4.52 -10.41 13.50
N LEU A 98 3.82 -10.42 12.36
CA LEU A 98 3.21 -11.60 11.78
C LEU A 98 4.18 -12.42 10.92
N LEU A 99 5.19 -11.81 10.30
CA LEU A 99 6.06 -12.47 9.32
C LEU A 99 7.51 -12.66 9.77
N HIS A 100 8.05 -11.81 10.62
CA HIS A 100 9.44 -11.95 11.07
C HIS A 100 9.61 -13.24 11.89
N ARG A 101 10.51 -14.13 11.43
CA ARG A 101 10.77 -15.47 12.01
C ARG A 101 9.58 -16.44 11.95
N LYS A 102 8.59 -16.14 11.13
CA LYS A 102 7.41 -16.99 10.91
C LYS A 102 6.98 -16.99 9.44
N PHE A 103 7.92 -16.68 8.55
CA PHE A 103 7.71 -16.45 7.14
C PHE A 103 7.45 -17.76 6.40
N ASN A 104 6.43 -17.72 5.56
CA ASN A 104 6.25 -18.61 4.41
C ASN A 104 5.44 -17.83 3.37
N TRP A 105 5.49 -18.26 2.11
CA TRP A 105 4.90 -17.48 1.02
C TRP A 105 3.39 -17.30 1.14
N THR A 106 2.67 -18.33 1.60
CA THR A 106 1.21 -18.26 1.81
C THR A 106 0.86 -17.23 2.88
N ARG A 107 1.56 -17.27 4.02
CA ARG A 107 1.38 -16.31 5.11
C ARG A 107 1.72 -14.90 4.67
N PHE A 108 2.82 -14.73 3.93
CA PHE A 108 3.22 -13.44 3.38
C PHE A 108 2.09 -12.81 2.54
N MET A 109 1.46 -13.58 1.65
CA MET A 109 0.35 -13.07 0.85
C MET A 109 -0.86 -12.68 1.68
N VAL A 110 -1.34 -13.58 2.55
CA VAL A 110 -2.55 -13.33 3.35
C VAL A 110 -2.34 -12.08 4.22
N VAL A 111 -1.18 -12.00 4.88
CA VAL A 111 -0.81 -10.84 5.69
C VAL A 111 -0.70 -9.57 4.83
N SER A 112 -0.11 -9.65 3.64
CA SER A 112 0.02 -8.48 2.75
C SER A 112 -1.34 -7.94 2.30
N VAL A 113 -2.27 -8.82 1.87
CA VAL A 113 -3.62 -8.41 1.46
C VAL A 113 -4.37 -7.77 2.63
N VAL A 114 -4.42 -8.47 3.78
CA VAL A 114 -5.17 -8.00 4.95
C VAL A 114 -4.61 -6.67 5.45
N LEU A 115 -3.28 -6.57 5.62
CA LEU A 115 -2.67 -5.37 6.16
C LEU A 115 -2.67 -4.19 5.18
N LEU A 116 -2.59 -4.41 3.87
CA LEU A 116 -2.78 -3.32 2.90
C LEU A 116 -4.19 -2.73 3.04
N ILE A 117 -5.23 -3.56 3.13
CA ILE A 117 -6.61 -3.07 3.32
C ILE A 117 -6.74 -2.33 4.66
N VAL A 118 -6.33 -2.97 5.77
CA VAL A 118 -6.48 -2.39 7.12
C VAL A 118 -5.69 -1.10 7.28
N ALA A 119 -4.41 -1.08 6.88
CA ALA A 119 -3.58 0.11 7.04
C ALA A 119 -4.06 1.25 6.12
N ASN A 120 -4.45 0.96 4.89
CA ASN A 120 -4.99 1.98 3.98
C ASN A 120 -6.33 2.52 4.47
N PHE A 121 -7.16 1.69 5.11
CA PHE A 121 -8.40 2.15 5.74
C PHE A 121 -8.14 3.08 6.91
N VAL A 122 -7.20 2.75 7.80
CA VAL A 122 -6.78 3.64 8.89
C VAL A 122 -6.24 4.97 8.34
N CYS A 123 -5.45 4.92 7.26
CA CYS A 123 -4.95 6.12 6.58
C CYS A 123 -6.12 6.97 6.04
N ALA A 124 -7.06 6.35 5.33
CA ALA A 124 -8.21 7.02 4.73
C ALA A 124 -9.10 7.69 5.78
N LEU A 125 -9.35 7.02 6.91
CA LEU A 125 -10.06 7.60 8.06
C LEU A 125 -9.32 8.80 8.63
N GLY A 126 -8.00 8.72 8.78
CA GLY A 126 -7.18 9.85 9.22
C GLY A 126 -7.29 11.05 8.28
N VAL A 127 -7.27 10.83 6.96
CA VAL A 127 -7.49 11.89 5.96
C VAL A 127 -8.90 12.48 6.11
N LEU A 128 -9.94 11.64 6.22
CA LEU A 128 -11.31 12.10 6.39
C LEU A 128 -11.48 12.94 7.66
N ILE A 129 -10.94 12.48 8.80
CA ILE A 129 -10.96 13.21 10.08
C ILE A 129 -10.30 14.57 9.91
N TYR A 130 -9.13 14.64 9.27
CA TYR A 130 -8.47 15.91 8.98
C TYR A 130 -9.38 16.83 8.14
N PHE A 131 -9.97 16.32 7.07
CA PHE A 131 -10.80 17.11 6.16
C PHE A 131 -12.06 17.67 6.84
N ILE A 132 -12.65 16.92 7.77
CA ILE A 132 -13.79 17.38 8.58
C ILE A 132 -13.34 18.44 9.60
N LEU A 133 -12.28 18.17 10.36
CA LEU A 133 -11.79 19.07 11.42
C LEU A 133 -11.37 20.43 10.86
N PHE A 134 -10.73 20.45 9.69
CA PHE A 134 -10.28 21.66 9.01
C PHE A 134 -11.33 22.24 8.04
N ARG A 135 -12.58 21.76 8.11
CA ARG A 135 -13.73 22.28 7.32
C ARG A 135 -13.54 22.23 5.80
N ILE A 136 -12.68 21.34 5.29
CA ILE A 136 -12.56 21.04 3.86
C ILE A 136 -13.84 20.35 3.39
N PHE A 137 -14.35 19.42 4.19
CA PHE A 137 -15.67 18.82 3.99
C PHE A 137 -16.64 19.29 5.09
N PRO A 138 -17.79 19.88 4.74
CA PRO A 138 -18.79 20.25 5.74
C PRO A 138 -19.47 19.00 6.29
N LEU A 139 -19.89 19.01 7.56
CA LEU A 139 -20.60 17.90 8.23
C LEU A 139 -22.00 17.61 7.66
N THR A 140 -22.50 18.50 6.80
CA THR A 140 -23.83 18.39 6.17
C THR A 140 -23.83 17.50 4.93
N LEU A 141 -22.69 16.97 4.51
CA LEU A 141 -22.64 16.04 3.38
C LEU A 141 -23.31 14.70 3.74
N PRO A 142 -23.89 14.01 2.75
CA PRO A 142 -24.46 12.68 2.95
C PRO A 142 -23.43 11.67 3.50
N ILE A 143 -23.86 10.74 4.33
CA ILE A 143 -22.99 9.71 4.93
C ILE A 143 -22.32 8.83 3.87
N GLU A 144 -23.03 8.60 2.77
CA GLU A 144 -22.58 7.83 1.61
C GLU A 144 -21.35 8.46 0.96
N PHE A 145 -21.22 9.79 1.01
CA PHE A 145 -20.02 10.47 0.52
C PHE A 145 -18.80 10.15 1.38
N TYR A 146 -18.92 10.21 2.71
CA TYR A 146 -17.79 9.93 3.61
C TYR A 146 -17.36 8.45 3.55
N LEU A 147 -18.34 7.56 3.46
CA LEU A 147 -18.09 6.12 3.25
C LEU A 147 -17.42 5.90 1.90
N GLY A 148 -17.97 6.47 0.82
CA GLY A 148 -17.42 6.38 -0.52
C GLY A 148 -16.00 6.96 -0.65
N PHE A 149 -15.72 8.08 0.00
CA PHE A 149 -14.40 8.69 0.07
C PHE A 149 -13.39 7.79 0.78
N SER A 150 -13.76 7.28 1.96
CA SER A 150 -12.85 6.44 2.78
C SER A 150 -12.58 5.10 2.10
N ILE A 151 -13.64 4.43 1.63
CA ILE A 151 -13.53 3.16 0.90
C ILE A 151 -12.79 3.37 -0.42
N GLY A 152 -13.09 4.46 -1.13
CA GLY A 152 -12.46 4.82 -2.40
C GLY A 152 -10.95 4.95 -2.28
N LEU A 153 -10.47 5.74 -1.32
CA LEU A 153 -9.04 5.89 -1.03
C LEU A 153 -8.40 4.57 -0.58
N THR A 154 -9.06 3.83 0.31
CA THR A 154 -8.58 2.54 0.80
C THR A 154 -8.31 1.56 -0.34
N LEU A 155 -9.30 1.39 -1.22
CA LEU A 155 -9.24 0.44 -2.31
C LEU A 155 -8.26 0.89 -3.39
N TRP A 156 -8.16 2.19 -3.65
CA TRP A 156 -7.18 2.71 -4.58
C TRP A 156 -5.74 2.44 -4.15
N TRP A 157 -5.39 2.77 -2.90
CA TRP A 157 -4.06 2.46 -2.38
C TRP A 157 -3.82 0.95 -2.36
N TYR A 158 -4.84 0.16 -1.98
CA TYR A 158 -4.73 -1.30 -2.00
C TYR A 158 -4.36 -1.83 -3.39
N ILE A 159 -5.15 -1.52 -4.42
CA ILE A 159 -4.95 -2.10 -5.75
C ILE A 159 -3.67 -1.60 -6.41
N THR A 160 -3.26 -0.36 -6.12
CA THR A 160 -2.03 0.21 -6.69
C THR A 160 -0.76 -0.28 -6.00
N MET A 161 -0.83 -0.71 -4.75
CA MET A 161 0.32 -1.23 -4.00
C MET A 161 0.47 -2.75 -4.13
N LEU A 162 -0.65 -3.48 -4.23
CA LEU A 162 -0.68 -4.94 -4.18
C LEU A 162 0.25 -5.62 -5.20
N PRO A 163 0.27 -5.25 -6.50
CA PRO A 163 1.17 -5.89 -7.46
C PRO A 163 2.64 -5.73 -7.08
N PHE A 164 3.03 -4.56 -6.58
CA PHE A 164 4.41 -4.30 -6.19
C PHE A 164 4.80 -5.09 -4.95
N VAL A 165 3.93 -5.14 -3.95
CA VAL A 165 4.17 -5.95 -2.75
C VAL A 165 4.32 -7.41 -3.12
N LEU A 166 3.42 -7.96 -3.95
CA LEU A 166 3.45 -9.38 -4.30
C LEU A 166 4.55 -9.74 -5.29
N LEU A 167 5.00 -8.85 -6.18
CA LEU A 167 5.99 -9.19 -7.20
C LEU A 167 7.41 -8.75 -6.84
N VAL A 168 7.56 -7.57 -6.25
CA VAL A 168 8.88 -6.99 -5.97
C VAL A 168 9.41 -7.48 -4.63
N THR A 169 8.59 -7.55 -3.58
CA THR A 169 9.05 -7.99 -2.25
C THR A 169 9.68 -9.39 -2.28
N PRO A 170 9.07 -10.41 -2.92
CA PRO A 170 9.67 -11.75 -3.00
C PRO A 170 11.02 -11.77 -3.73
N VAL A 171 11.13 -11.00 -4.81
CA VAL A 171 12.38 -10.87 -5.57
C VAL A 171 13.47 -10.26 -4.68
N LEU A 172 13.16 -9.17 -3.98
CA LEU A 172 14.11 -8.54 -3.06
C LEU A 172 14.50 -9.48 -1.90
N LEU A 173 13.55 -10.20 -1.31
CA LEU A 173 13.85 -11.19 -0.26
C LEU A 173 14.78 -12.30 -0.77
N ARG A 174 14.56 -12.80 -1.99
CA ARG A 174 15.45 -13.79 -2.62
C ARG A 174 16.84 -13.25 -2.91
N ILE A 175 16.94 -12.01 -3.40
CA ILE A 175 18.25 -11.36 -3.64
C ILE A 175 18.99 -11.20 -2.30
N CYS A 176 18.33 -10.67 -1.27
CA CYS A 176 18.93 -10.52 0.05
C CYS A 176 19.35 -11.87 0.65
N ALA A 177 18.53 -12.91 0.50
CA ALA A 177 18.86 -14.27 0.93
C ALA A 177 20.13 -14.82 0.27
N LYS A 178 20.41 -14.44 -0.99
CA LYS A 178 21.62 -14.84 -1.72
C LYS A 178 22.84 -13.98 -1.38
N VAL A 179 22.67 -12.67 -1.28
CA VAL A 179 23.78 -11.71 -1.18
C VAL A 179 24.22 -11.46 0.27
N ILE A 180 23.28 -11.42 1.21
CA ILE A 180 23.53 -11.13 2.63
C ILE A 180 22.87 -12.18 3.56
N PRO A 181 23.15 -13.49 3.37
CA PRO A 181 22.47 -14.55 4.11
C PRO A 181 22.65 -14.44 5.63
N ASN A 182 23.77 -13.89 6.10
CA ASN A 182 24.07 -13.74 7.52
C ASN A 182 23.13 -12.77 8.27
N LEU A 183 22.44 -11.88 7.55
CA LEU A 183 21.48 -10.94 8.12
C LEU A 183 20.02 -11.42 8.01
N MET A 184 19.78 -12.53 7.33
CA MET A 184 18.44 -13.03 7.01
C MET A 184 17.96 -14.07 8.04
N PRO A 185 16.70 -13.97 8.52
CA PRO A 185 16.07 -15.02 9.32
C PRO A 185 16.06 -16.39 8.60
N LYS A 186 16.23 -17.47 9.38
CA LYS A 186 16.36 -18.85 8.86
C LYS A 186 15.16 -19.32 8.03
N ASP A 187 13.95 -19.00 8.47
CA ASP A 187 12.69 -19.28 7.81
C ASP A 187 12.57 -18.59 6.45
N ILE A 188 13.10 -17.37 6.33
CA ILE A 188 13.15 -16.64 5.06
C ILE A 188 14.19 -17.25 4.15
N LEU A 189 15.38 -17.61 4.65
CA LEU A 189 16.39 -18.32 3.86
C LEU A 189 15.85 -19.62 3.30
N GLU A 190 15.19 -20.42 4.14
CA GLU A 190 14.58 -21.68 3.75
C GLU A 190 13.49 -21.49 2.68
N SER A 191 12.53 -20.58 2.94
CA SER A 191 11.45 -20.30 1.98
C SER A 191 11.95 -19.66 0.68
N SER A 192 12.99 -18.83 0.75
CA SER A 192 13.48 -18.08 -0.42
C SER A 192 14.39 -18.90 -1.31
N LEU A 193 15.19 -19.79 -0.73
CA LEU A 193 16.20 -20.57 -1.47
C LEU A 193 15.72 -21.97 -1.83
N LYS A 194 14.79 -22.57 -1.07
CA LYS A 194 14.36 -23.96 -1.27
C LYS A 194 12.94 -24.13 -1.78
N GLN A 195 12.09 -23.10 -1.67
CA GLN A 195 10.69 -23.19 -2.10
C GLN A 195 10.44 -22.30 -3.31
N GLU A 196 9.65 -22.81 -4.25
CA GLU A 196 9.09 -22.02 -5.34
C GLU A 196 8.12 -20.96 -4.79
N ILE A 197 8.08 -19.80 -5.43
CA ILE A 197 7.09 -18.77 -5.11
C ILE A 197 5.74 -19.30 -5.61
N PRO A 198 4.66 -19.29 -4.79
CA PRO A 198 3.37 -19.84 -5.16
C PRO A 198 2.65 -18.97 -6.19
N SER A 199 3.12 -19.03 -7.43
CA SER A 199 2.70 -18.22 -8.58
C SER A 199 1.19 -18.27 -8.81
N ARG A 200 0.57 -19.45 -8.65
CA ARG A 200 -0.88 -19.63 -8.79
C ARG A 200 -1.68 -18.83 -7.76
N LEU A 201 -1.22 -18.77 -6.52
CA LEU A 201 -1.94 -18.04 -5.48
C LEU A 201 -1.75 -16.52 -5.66
N PHE A 202 -0.58 -16.09 -6.13
CA PHE A 202 -0.31 -14.69 -6.49
C PHE A 202 -1.20 -14.25 -7.65
N GLU A 203 -1.31 -15.08 -8.70
CA GLU A 203 -2.23 -14.91 -9.83
C GLU A 203 -3.66 -14.72 -9.33
N VAL A 204 -4.18 -15.69 -8.57
CA VAL A 204 -5.58 -15.67 -8.10
C VAL A 204 -5.87 -14.40 -7.31
N VAL A 205 -4.98 -14.00 -6.40
CA VAL A 205 -5.15 -12.78 -5.60
C VAL A 205 -5.17 -11.53 -6.47
N LEU A 206 -4.27 -11.42 -7.45
CA LEU A 206 -4.21 -10.27 -8.36
C LEU A 206 -5.44 -10.21 -9.28
N VAL A 207 -5.83 -11.34 -9.87
CA VAL A 207 -6.99 -11.45 -10.76
C VAL A 207 -8.28 -11.11 -10.02
N LEU A 208 -8.52 -11.73 -8.85
CA LEU A 208 -9.73 -11.46 -8.05
C LEU A 208 -9.79 -10.01 -7.56
N SER A 209 -8.66 -9.47 -7.09
CA SER A 209 -8.58 -8.06 -6.68
C SER A 209 -8.86 -7.12 -7.86
N GLY A 210 -8.28 -7.42 -9.03
CA GLY A 210 -8.47 -6.64 -10.24
C GLY A 210 -9.91 -6.66 -10.75
N ILE A 211 -10.54 -7.85 -10.80
CA ILE A 211 -11.97 -8.00 -11.15
C ILE A 211 -12.84 -7.22 -10.17
N GLY A 212 -12.57 -7.31 -8.86
CA GLY A 212 -13.30 -6.54 -7.85
C GLY A 212 -13.23 -5.03 -8.10
N MET A 213 -12.05 -4.51 -8.44
CA MET A 213 -11.90 -3.09 -8.79
C MET A 213 -12.59 -2.72 -10.11
N ILE A 214 -12.59 -3.59 -11.12
CA ILE A 214 -13.34 -3.37 -12.36
C ILE A 214 -14.84 -3.26 -12.06
N VAL A 215 -15.40 -4.17 -11.25
CA VAL A 215 -16.82 -4.12 -10.86
C VAL A 215 -17.13 -2.80 -10.16
N ILE A 216 -16.30 -2.37 -9.21
CA ILE A 216 -16.47 -1.07 -8.53
C ILE A 216 -16.40 0.08 -9.53
N GLY A 217 -15.44 0.06 -10.45
CA GLY A 217 -15.32 1.05 -11.52
C GLY A 217 -16.58 1.12 -12.40
N LEU A 218 -17.15 -0.03 -12.78
CA LEU A 218 -18.40 -0.10 -13.55
C LEU A 218 -19.61 0.42 -12.76
N LEU A 219 -19.70 0.12 -11.46
CA LEU A 219 -20.77 0.64 -10.60
C LEU A 219 -20.77 2.17 -10.51
N THR A 220 -19.61 2.82 -10.71
CA THR A 220 -19.53 4.29 -10.72
C THR A 220 -20.14 4.96 -11.96
N PHE A 221 -20.64 4.19 -12.94
CA PHE A 221 -21.46 4.71 -14.05
C PHE A 221 -22.94 4.83 -13.70
N LEU A 222 -23.39 4.24 -12.59
CA LEU A 222 -24.76 4.37 -12.13
C LEU A 222 -25.03 5.80 -11.60
N PRO A 223 -26.24 6.35 -11.77
CA PRO A 223 -26.57 7.71 -11.30
C PRO A 223 -26.30 7.95 -9.81
N GLN A 224 -26.45 6.92 -8.99
CA GLN A 224 -26.19 6.96 -7.54
C GLN A 224 -24.75 7.34 -7.21
N ALA A 225 -23.79 7.06 -8.11
CA ALA A 225 -22.37 7.36 -7.91
C ALA A 225 -22.06 8.87 -7.89
N GLU A 226 -22.99 9.74 -8.31
CA GLU A 226 -22.84 11.18 -8.18
C GLU A 226 -22.70 11.64 -6.72
N VAL A 227 -23.13 10.81 -5.76
CA VAL A 227 -22.91 11.07 -4.34
C VAL A 227 -21.41 11.15 -4.00
N LEU A 228 -20.54 10.46 -4.73
CA LEU A 228 -19.07 10.47 -4.53
C LEU A 228 -18.43 11.83 -4.83
N VAL A 229 -19.17 12.72 -5.51
CA VAL A 229 -18.69 14.06 -5.89
C VAL A 229 -19.58 15.19 -5.35
N VAL A 230 -20.48 14.87 -4.41
CA VAL A 230 -21.40 15.85 -3.80
C VAL A 230 -20.67 17.03 -3.14
N ALA A 231 -19.50 16.79 -2.55
CA ALA A 231 -18.64 17.83 -1.97
C ALA A 231 -18.14 18.86 -2.99
N TYR A 232 -18.17 18.53 -4.28
CA TYR A 232 -17.62 19.34 -5.37
C TYR A 232 -18.71 19.93 -6.29
N LYS A 233 -20.00 19.75 -5.96
CA LYS A 233 -21.14 20.15 -6.81
C LYS A 233 -21.15 21.64 -7.18
N ALA A 234 -20.63 22.51 -6.30
CA ALA A 234 -20.50 23.94 -6.59
C ALA A 234 -19.56 24.24 -7.79
N LYS A 235 -18.72 23.29 -8.19
CA LYS A 235 -17.81 23.37 -9.33
C LYS A 235 -18.06 22.18 -10.27
N PRO A 236 -19.05 22.25 -11.18
CA PRO A 236 -19.51 21.09 -11.96
C PRO A 236 -18.41 20.47 -12.83
N VAL A 237 -17.49 21.28 -13.36
CA VAL A 237 -16.33 20.80 -14.12
C VAL A 237 -15.41 19.94 -13.24
N VAL A 238 -15.16 20.37 -12.00
CA VAL A 238 -14.33 19.65 -11.04
C VAL A 238 -15.02 18.36 -10.59
N ALA A 239 -16.31 18.41 -10.27
CA ALA A 239 -17.08 17.21 -9.89
C ALA A 239 -17.05 16.15 -11.01
N LYS A 240 -17.22 16.56 -12.26
CA LYS A 240 -17.15 15.65 -13.43
C LYS A 240 -15.74 15.08 -13.61
N LEU A 241 -14.71 15.90 -13.43
CA LEU A 241 -13.31 15.46 -13.52
C LEU A 241 -13.00 14.41 -12.44
N ILE A 242 -13.39 14.66 -11.19
CA ILE A 242 -13.20 13.72 -10.08
C ILE A 242 -13.94 12.41 -10.35
N LEU A 243 -15.21 12.45 -10.75
CA LEU A 243 -16.00 11.24 -11.02
C LEU A 243 -15.40 10.41 -12.16
N ASN A 244 -14.96 11.06 -13.24
CA ASN A 244 -14.27 10.39 -14.33
C ASN A 244 -12.88 9.87 -13.90
N GLY A 245 -12.20 10.58 -13.01
CA GLY A 245 -10.97 10.13 -12.38
C GLY A 245 -11.20 8.86 -11.57
N ILE A 246 -12.25 8.79 -10.75
CA ILE A 246 -12.63 7.59 -9.97
C ILE A 246 -12.89 6.40 -10.90
N ARG A 247 -13.67 6.60 -11.97
CA ARG A 247 -13.95 5.58 -13.00
C ARG A 247 -12.65 5.05 -13.61
N THR A 248 -11.84 5.97 -14.13
CA THR A 248 -10.58 5.64 -14.82
C THR A 248 -9.63 4.92 -13.88
N MET A 249 -9.50 5.43 -12.65
CA MET A 249 -8.65 4.87 -11.61
C MET A 249 -9.01 3.41 -11.34
N PHE A 250 -10.26 3.10 -11.03
CA PHE A 250 -10.67 1.72 -10.71
C PHE A 250 -10.59 0.78 -11.90
N LEU A 251 -11.01 1.23 -13.09
CA LEU A 251 -10.95 0.40 -14.30
C LEU A 251 -9.50 0.13 -14.74
N LEU A 252 -8.65 1.16 -14.75
CA LEU A 252 -7.27 1.04 -15.21
C LEU A 252 -6.43 0.19 -14.23
N THR A 253 -6.53 0.47 -12.94
CA THR A 253 -5.77 -0.27 -11.92
C THR A 253 -6.31 -1.69 -11.74
N GLY A 254 -7.63 -1.87 -11.82
CA GLY A 254 -8.27 -3.18 -11.82
C GLY A 254 -7.85 -4.02 -13.02
N GLY A 255 -8.02 -3.48 -14.23
CA GLY A 255 -7.59 -4.12 -15.48
C GLY A 255 -6.10 -4.44 -15.51
N GLY A 256 -5.25 -3.49 -15.10
CA GLY A 256 -3.81 -3.69 -15.00
C GLY A 256 -3.45 -4.83 -14.04
N CYS A 257 -4.06 -4.86 -12.86
CA CYS A 257 -3.84 -5.93 -11.87
C CYS A 257 -4.29 -7.30 -12.41
N THR A 258 -5.44 -7.36 -13.09
CA THR A 258 -5.93 -8.60 -13.73
C THR A 258 -4.96 -9.06 -14.83
N VAL A 259 -4.52 -8.17 -15.72
CA VAL A 259 -3.58 -8.50 -16.81
C VAL A 259 -2.25 -9.01 -16.26
N VAL A 260 -1.71 -8.35 -15.22
CA VAL A 260 -0.48 -8.81 -14.55
C VAL A 260 -0.68 -10.19 -13.97
N GLY A 261 -1.79 -10.43 -13.26
CA GLY A 261 -2.13 -11.74 -12.71
C GLY A 261 -2.18 -12.84 -13.80
N MET A 262 -2.93 -12.61 -14.89
CA MET A 262 -3.01 -13.56 -16.00
C MET A 262 -1.66 -13.78 -16.69
N SER A 263 -0.84 -12.74 -16.81
CA SER A 263 0.49 -12.86 -17.42
C SER A 263 1.43 -13.74 -16.61
N LEU A 264 1.32 -13.73 -15.28
CA LEU A 264 2.08 -14.65 -14.41
C LEU A 264 1.73 -16.10 -14.68
N ARG A 265 0.46 -16.41 -14.97
CA ARG A 265 0.03 -17.77 -15.34
C ARG A 265 0.70 -18.24 -16.62
N ILE A 266 0.74 -17.37 -17.62
CA ILE A 266 1.36 -17.65 -18.92
C ILE A 266 2.86 -17.87 -18.70
N LEU A 267 3.53 -16.95 -17.99
CA LEU A 267 4.95 -17.05 -17.71
C LEU A 267 5.32 -18.29 -16.88
N ALA A 268 4.53 -18.65 -15.88
CA ALA A 268 4.75 -19.87 -15.09
C ALA A 268 4.56 -21.17 -15.91
N HIS A 269 3.82 -21.12 -17.02
CA HIS A 269 3.69 -22.24 -17.94
C HIS A 269 4.93 -22.42 -18.82
N TYR A 270 5.60 -21.32 -19.20
CA TYR A 270 6.78 -21.32 -20.07
C TYR A 270 8.12 -21.34 -19.32
N ILE A 271 8.15 -20.78 -18.12
CA ILE A 271 9.31 -20.69 -17.25
C ILE A 271 8.97 -21.53 -16.03
N LYS A 272 9.55 -22.74 -15.93
CA LYS A 272 9.56 -23.50 -14.67
C LYS A 272 10.39 -22.70 -13.66
N ILE A 273 9.74 -21.83 -12.87
CA ILE A 273 10.34 -21.01 -11.80
C ILE A 273 10.18 -21.70 -10.46
#